data_AF-A0AB37UBF9-F1
#
_entry.id   AF-A0AB37UBF9-F1
#
_cell.length_a   1.000
_cell.length_b   1.000
_cell.length_c   1.000
_cell.angle_alpha   90.00
_cell.angle_beta   90.00
_cell.angle_gamma   90.00
#
_symmetry.space_group_name_H-M   'P 1'
#
loop_
_entity.id
_entity.type
_entity.pdbx_description
1 polymer ?
#
loop_
_entity_poly.entity_id
_entity_poly.type
_entity_poly.pdbx_seq_one_letter_code
_entity_poly.pdbx_strand_id
1 'polypeptide(L)'
;MPGTPGQPFLIGEFQIYPSNITPDRETGIGSWTPEQVFNVFRQGRDKHGKTICPQMFWSVYRNLSDRDIWSIVAYLKASIKPVKNQVPENTTPQRTRPDCTALFQNLQPLPAYPGQNEIGVWRN
;
A
#
# COMPACT_ATOMS: atom_id res chain seq x y z
N MET A 1 -21.05 12.99 1.84
CA MET A 1 -20.22 12.78 0.64
C MET A 1 -19.65 11.37 0.73
N PRO A 2 -19.61 10.56 -0.33
CA PRO A 2 -18.87 9.30 -0.30
C PRO A 2 -17.41 9.58 0.12
N GLY A 3 -16.88 8.82 1.08
CA GLY A 3 -15.51 8.97 1.59
C GLY A 3 -15.37 9.54 3.01
N THR A 4 -16.46 9.66 3.79
CA THR A 4 -16.35 9.92 5.25
C THR A 4 -15.63 8.75 5.93
N PRO A 5 -14.77 8.95 6.95
CA PRO A 5 -14.18 7.84 7.70
C PRO A 5 -15.23 6.81 8.11
N GLY A 6 -15.05 5.55 7.70
CA GLY A 6 -16.02 4.47 7.94
C GLY A 6 -17.07 4.25 6.84
N GLN A 7 -17.08 5.03 5.76
CA GLN A 7 -17.94 4.76 4.59
C GLN A 7 -17.19 4.04 3.47
N PRO A 8 -17.80 3.02 2.82
CA PRO A 8 -17.17 2.31 1.73
C PRO A 8 -17.22 3.11 0.42
N PHE A 9 -16.24 2.86 -0.44
CA PHE A 9 -16.34 3.08 -1.87
C PHE A 9 -17.05 1.87 -2.51
N LEU A 10 -18.04 2.14 -3.35
CA LEU A 10 -18.72 1.10 -4.12
C LEU A 10 -18.05 0.98 -5.49
N ILE A 11 -17.58 -0.22 -5.82
CA ILE A 11 -16.98 -0.53 -7.11
C ILE A 11 -17.71 -1.77 -7.64
N GLY A 12 -18.75 -1.56 -8.46
CA GLY A 12 -19.68 -2.63 -8.80
C GLY A 12 -20.33 -3.23 -7.54
N GLU A 13 -20.24 -4.54 -7.36
CA GLU A 13 -20.74 -5.25 -6.17
C GLU A 13 -19.78 -5.19 -4.96
N PHE A 14 -18.59 -4.61 -5.12
CA PHE A 14 -17.59 -4.56 -4.06
C PHE A 14 -17.80 -3.35 -3.14
N GLN A 15 -17.78 -3.58 -1.82
CA GLN A 15 -17.73 -2.50 -0.82
C GLN A 15 -16.33 -2.42 -0.22
N ILE A 16 -15.68 -1.28 -0.45
CA ILE A 16 -14.24 -1.13 -0.23
C ILE A 16 -13.98 -0.05 0.78
N TYR A 17 -13.24 -0.39 1.83
CA TYR A 17 -12.83 0.54 2.86
C TYR A 17 -11.35 0.88 2.69
N PRO A 18 -10.98 2.17 2.65
CA PRO A 18 -9.58 2.55 2.61
C PRO A 18 -8.90 2.13 3.91
N SER A 19 -7.79 1.39 3.81
CA SER A 19 -7.02 0.97 4.98
C SER A 19 -6.40 2.17 5.70
N ASN A 20 -6.24 2.07 7.03
CA ASN A 20 -5.54 3.07 7.82
C ASN A 20 -4.03 3.00 7.54
N ILE A 21 -3.49 4.04 6.91
CA ILE A 21 -2.05 4.15 6.57
C ILE A 21 -1.26 5.01 7.55
N THR A 22 -1.85 5.39 8.69
CA THR A 22 -1.13 6.14 9.74
C THR A 22 -0.20 5.21 10.53
N PRO A 23 0.81 5.73 11.25
CA PRO A 23 1.76 4.90 12.00
C PRO A 23 1.18 4.32 13.31
N ASP A 24 -0.15 4.20 13.41
CA ASP A 24 -0.82 3.50 14.51
C ASP A 24 -0.45 2.00 14.50
N ARG A 25 -0.07 1.47 15.67
CA ARG A 25 0.46 0.10 15.79
C ARG A 25 -0.62 -0.98 15.68
N GLU A 26 -1.84 -0.67 16.12
CA GLU A 26 -2.93 -1.64 16.22
C GLU A 26 -3.77 -1.71 14.94
N THR A 27 -4.14 -0.55 14.40
CA THR A 27 -5.09 -0.43 13.30
C THR A 27 -4.45 0.08 12.01
N GLY A 28 -3.22 0.62 12.08
CA GLY A 28 -2.49 1.21 10.96
C GLY A 28 -1.27 0.42 10.50
N ILE A 29 -0.31 1.14 9.89
CA ILE A 29 0.97 0.57 9.41
C ILE A 29 2.10 0.68 10.44
N GLY A 30 1.78 1.02 11.70
CA GLY A 30 2.77 1.21 12.76
C GLY A 30 3.62 -0.03 13.01
N SER A 31 3.04 -1.22 12.90
CA SER A 31 3.70 -2.52 13.05
C SER A 31 4.46 -3.01 11.81
N TRP A 32 4.31 -2.35 10.66
CA TRP A 32 4.98 -2.73 9.42
C TRP A 32 6.40 -2.17 9.39
N THR A 33 7.35 -2.92 8.83
CA THR A 33 8.70 -2.40 8.60
C THR A 33 8.70 -1.40 7.43
N PRO A 34 9.64 -0.43 7.40
CA PRO A 34 9.76 0.50 6.28
C PRO A 34 9.87 -0.21 4.91
N GLU A 35 10.57 -1.35 4.85
CA GLU A 35 10.73 -2.17 3.65
C GLU A 35 9.42 -2.82 3.21
N GLN A 36 8.58 -3.26 4.16
CA GLN A 36 7.26 -3.78 3.84
C GLN A 36 6.38 -2.69 3.21
N VAL A 37 6.42 -1.47 3.74
CA VAL A 37 5.69 -0.33 3.17
C VAL A 37 6.26 0.05 1.79
N PHE A 38 7.58 0.03 1.63
CA PHE A 38 8.22 0.22 0.32
C PHE A 38 7.74 -0.81 -0.72
N ASN A 39 7.70 -2.09 -0.34
CA ASN A 39 7.29 -3.19 -1.21
C ASN A 39 5.81 -3.10 -1.63
N VAL A 40 4.95 -2.48 -0.82
CA VAL A 40 3.57 -2.18 -1.22
C VAL A 40 3.55 -1.28 -2.47
N PHE A 41 4.35 -0.21 -2.49
CA PHE A 41 4.40 0.70 -3.64
C PHE A 41 5.14 0.09 -4.83
N ARG A 42 6.24 -0.63 -4.57
CA ARG A 42 7.11 -1.15 -5.64
C ARG A 42 6.58 -2.44 -6.28
N GLN A 43 6.01 -3.32 -5.48
CA GLN A 43 5.64 -4.69 -5.87
C GLN A 43 4.15 -4.99 -5.66
N GLY A 44 3.40 -4.12 -4.99
CA GLY A 44 1.99 -4.37 -4.69
C GLY A 44 1.77 -5.49 -3.69
N ARG A 45 2.73 -5.75 -2.79
CA ARG A 45 2.63 -6.84 -1.80
C ARG A 45 2.39 -6.28 -0.41
N ASP A 46 1.43 -6.84 0.31
CA ASP A 46 1.18 -6.51 1.71
C ASP A 46 2.23 -7.12 2.67
N LYS A 47 2.09 -6.86 3.98
CA LYS A 47 3.00 -7.39 5.02
C LYS A 47 3.11 -8.91 5.05
N HIS A 48 2.15 -9.63 4.47
CA HIS A 48 2.14 -11.09 4.37
C HIS A 48 2.56 -11.59 2.98
N GLY A 49 2.96 -10.69 2.09
CA GLY A 49 3.39 -11.01 0.73
C GLY A 49 2.25 -11.22 -0.26
N LYS A 50 0.98 -11.00 0.14
CA LYS A 50 -0.18 -11.16 -0.76
C LYS A 50 -0.33 -9.93 -1.65
N THR A 51 -0.66 -10.19 -2.91
CA THR A 51 -0.88 -9.14 -3.92
C THR A 51 -2.09 -8.28 -3.55
N ILE A 52 -1.89 -6.97 -3.55
CA ILE A 52 -2.92 -5.96 -3.30
C ILE A 52 -3.71 -5.74 -4.60
N CYS A 53 -5.02 -5.66 -4.44
CA CYS A 53 -5.96 -5.47 -5.54
C CYS A 53 -5.90 -4.05 -6.13
N PRO A 54 -6.28 -3.88 -7.40
CA PRO A 54 -6.07 -2.64 -8.17
C PRO A 54 -6.79 -1.40 -7.63
N GLN A 55 -7.68 -1.58 -6.65
CA GLN A 55 -8.34 -0.50 -5.92
C GLN A 55 -7.33 0.44 -5.26
N MET A 56 -6.22 -0.12 -4.79
CA MET A 56 -5.00 0.66 -4.60
C MET A 56 -4.19 0.56 -5.89
N PHE A 57 -4.05 1.68 -6.61
CA PHE A 57 -3.34 1.76 -7.90
C PHE A 57 -1.81 1.67 -7.77
N TRP A 58 -1.30 0.66 -7.06
CA TRP A 58 0.14 0.45 -6.82
C TRP A 58 0.94 0.28 -8.12
N SER A 59 0.31 -0.26 -9.17
CA SER A 59 0.94 -0.44 -10.50
C SER A 59 1.30 0.88 -11.18
N VAL A 60 0.70 2.00 -10.74
CA VAL A 60 1.08 3.35 -11.18
C VAL A 60 2.25 3.86 -10.34
N TYR A 61 2.18 3.70 -9.02
CA TYR A 61 3.21 4.19 -8.08
C TYR A 61 4.54 3.46 -8.20
N ARG A 62 4.54 2.19 -8.65
CA ARG A 62 5.78 1.42 -8.84
C ARG A 62 6.78 2.08 -9.80
N ASN A 63 6.33 3.00 -10.66
CA ASN A 63 7.19 3.72 -11.61
C ASN A 63 7.92 4.93 -11.00
N LEU A 64 7.63 5.27 -9.74
CA LEU A 64 8.38 6.28 -9.01
C LEU A 64 9.84 5.84 -8.78
N SER A 65 10.71 6.81 -8.55
CA SER A 65 12.08 6.52 -8.13
C SER A 65 12.07 5.85 -6.75
N ASP A 66 13.07 4.99 -6.48
CA ASP A 66 13.18 4.37 -5.16
C ASP A 66 13.33 5.44 -4.06
N ARG A 67 14.00 6.56 -4.37
CA ARG A 67 14.14 7.73 -3.48
C ARG A 67 12.80 8.37 -3.14
N ASP A 68 11.92 8.56 -4.12
CA ASP A 68 10.59 9.13 -3.88
C ASP A 68 9.73 8.19 -3.04
N ILE A 69 9.78 6.89 -3.31
CA ILE A 69 9.06 5.89 -2.50
C ILE A 69 9.58 5.91 -1.06
N TRP A 70 10.90 5.96 -0.85
CA TRP A 70 11.48 6.09 0.50
C TRP A 70 11.07 7.38 1.20
N SER A 71 10.94 8.47 0.46
CA SER A 71 10.45 9.75 1.01
C SER A 71 8.99 9.65 1.46
N ILE A 72 8.15 8.95 0.69
CA ILE A 72 6.77 8.63 1.07
C ILE A 72 6.75 7.75 2.33
N VAL A 73 7.57 6.70 2.38
CA VAL A 73 7.67 5.81 3.55
C VAL A 73 8.08 6.59 4.80
N ALA A 74 9.10 7.44 4.71
CA ALA A 74 9.56 8.27 5.80
C ALA A 74 8.46 9.22 6.29
N TYR A 75 7.76 9.89 5.37
CA TYR A 75 6.65 10.76 5.71
C TYR A 75 5.52 10.01 6.45
N LEU A 76 5.08 8.88 5.90
CA LEU A 76 4.00 8.07 6.49
C LEU A 76 4.37 7.54 7.88
N LYS A 77 5.62 7.12 8.09
CA LYS A 77 6.04 6.48 9.35
C LYS A 77 6.49 7.47 10.42
N ALA A 78 7.09 8.61 10.04
CA ALA A 78 7.71 9.53 10.98
C ALA A 78 7.00 10.87 11.14
N SER A 79 6.32 11.37 10.09
CA SER A 79 5.78 12.73 10.09
C SER A 79 4.30 12.81 10.45
N ILE A 80 3.54 11.72 10.22
CA ILE A 80 2.09 11.71 10.46
C ILE A 80 1.77 11.31 11.91
N LYS A 81 0.80 12.00 12.53
CA LYS A 81 0.27 11.60 13.84
C LYS A 81 -0.48 10.25 13.72
N PRO A 82 -0.22 9.27 14.60
CA PRO A 82 -1.01 8.04 14.64
C PRO A 82 -2.49 8.34 14.85
N VAL A 83 -3.35 7.67 14.09
CA VAL A 83 -4.80 7.72 14.27
C VAL A 83 -5.29 6.30 14.45
N LYS A 84 -5.84 5.99 15.62
CA LYS A 84 -6.49 4.70 15.87
C LYS A 84 -7.84 4.69 15.17
N ASN A 85 -7.95 3.91 14.10
CA ASN A 85 -9.15 3.80 13.30
C ASN A 85 -9.22 2.40 12.68
N GLN A 86 -10.03 1.54 13.28
CA GLN A 86 -10.27 0.21 12.74
C GLN A 86 -11.30 0.30 11.62
N VAL A 87 -10.87 -0.01 10.41
CA VAL A 87 -11.75 -0.03 9.24
C VAL A 87 -12.32 -1.43 9.04
N PRO A 88 -13.59 -1.56 8.60
CA PRO A 88 -14.14 -2.85 8.22
C PRO A 88 -13.32 -3.50 7.09
N GLU A 89 -13.35 -4.82 7.01
CA GLU A 89 -12.77 -5.51 5.87
C GLU A 89 -13.55 -5.24 4.59
N ASN A 90 -12.84 -5.23 3.46
CA ASN A 90 -13.48 -5.16 2.15
C ASN A 90 -14.40 -6.38 1.96
N THR A 91 -15.66 -6.12 1.65
CA THR A 91 -16.61 -7.20 1.38
C THR A 91 -16.75 -7.40 -0.12
N THR A 92 -16.32 -8.58 -0.56
CA THR A 92 -16.83 -9.22 -1.78
C THR A 92 -18.15 -9.92 -1.44
N PRO A 93 -18.98 -10.31 -2.43
CA PRO A 93 -20.12 -11.18 -2.16
C PRO A 93 -19.75 -12.44 -1.35
N GLN A 94 -18.49 -12.87 -1.45
CA GLN A 94 -17.93 -14.03 -0.75
C GLN A 94 -17.25 -13.71 0.59
N ARG A 95 -17.28 -12.46 1.08
CA ARG A 95 -16.61 -11.99 2.32
C ARG A 95 -15.15 -12.48 2.48
N THR A 96 -14.43 -12.62 1.37
CA THR A 96 -13.02 -13.04 1.37
C THR A 96 -12.19 -12.00 0.65
N ARG A 97 -10.97 -11.75 1.14
CA ARG A 97 -9.99 -10.90 0.43
C ARG A 97 -9.67 -11.56 -0.92
N PRO A 98 -10.03 -10.96 -2.06
CA PRO A 98 -9.80 -11.58 -3.36
C PRO A 98 -8.30 -11.81 -3.59
N ASP A 99 -7.95 -12.89 -4.27
CA ASP A 99 -6.59 -13.06 -4.78
C ASP A 99 -6.45 -12.29 -6.10
N CYS A 100 -5.66 -11.22 -6.04
CA CYS A 100 -5.44 -10.33 -7.17
C CYS A 100 -4.12 -10.61 -7.89
N THR A 101 -3.43 -11.70 -7.56
CA THR A 101 -2.15 -12.08 -8.20
C THR A 101 -2.30 -12.23 -9.71
N ALA A 102 -3.39 -12.86 -10.17
CA ALA A 102 -3.66 -13.06 -11.59
C ALA A 102 -3.75 -11.76 -12.40
N LEU A 103 -4.22 -10.67 -11.79
CA LEU A 103 -4.37 -9.37 -12.46
C LEU A 103 -3.02 -8.74 -12.83
N PHE A 104 -1.94 -9.14 -12.18
CA PHE A 104 -0.61 -8.55 -12.35
C PHE A 104 0.45 -9.57 -12.81
N GLN A 105 0.03 -10.77 -13.23
CA GLN A 105 0.94 -11.81 -13.73
C GLN A 105 1.75 -11.35 -14.95
N ASN A 106 1.15 -10.52 -15.82
CA ASN A 106 1.77 -10.02 -17.04
C ASN A 106 2.38 -8.62 -16.87
N LEU A 107 2.53 -8.14 -15.63
CA LEU A 107 3.11 -6.83 -15.38
C LEU A 107 4.59 -6.85 -15.73
N GLN A 108 5.01 -5.99 -16.66
CA GLN A 108 6.40 -5.92 -17.10
C GLN A 108 7.34 -5.62 -15.91
N PRO A 109 8.53 -6.26 -15.87
CA PRO A 109 9.57 -5.90 -14.92
C PRO A 109 9.89 -4.41 -15.03
N LEU A 110 10.18 -3.77 -13.89
CA LEU A 110 10.61 -2.38 -13.93
C LEU A 110 11.97 -2.30 -14.62
N PRO A 111 12.19 -1.32 -15.51
CA PRO A 111 13.53 -1.02 -15.95
C PRO A 111 14.38 -0.64 -14.73
N ALA A 112 15.68 -0.93 -14.78
CA ALA A 112 16.58 -0.47 -13.75
C ALA A 112 16.45 1.05 -13.62
N TYR A 113 16.02 1.53 -12.46
CA TYR A 113 15.90 2.97 -12.25
C TYR A 113 17.31 3.54 -12.08
N PRO A 114 17.67 4.65 -12.74
CA PRO A 114 19.03 5.19 -12.67
C PRO A 114 19.50 5.54 -11.24
N GLY A 115 18.56 5.71 -10.30
CA GLY A 115 18.80 5.99 -8.88
C GLY A 115 18.98 4.77 -7.95
N GLN A 116 19.03 3.53 -8.45
CA GLN A 116 19.28 2.34 -7.60
C GLN A 116 20.65 2.36 -6.90
N ASN A 117 21.53 3.28 -7.29
CA ASN A 117 22.86 3.44 -6.72
C ASN A 117 22.85 4.42 -5.52
N GLU A 118 21.75 5.14 -5.29
CA GLU A 118 21.61 6.17 -4.24
C GLU A 118 21.10 5.59 -2.90
N ILE A 119 20.58 4.37 -2.88
CA ILE A 119 20.13 3.68 -1.66
C ILE A 119 21.27 3.40 -0.66
N GLY A 120 22.53 3.44 -1.12
CA GLY A 120 23.71 3.33 -0.26
C GLY A 120 23.98 4.56 0.61
N VAL A 121 23.36 5.71 0.29
CA VAL A 121 23.61 6.99 0.97
C VAL A 121 22.89 7.09 2.33
N TRP A 122 21.82 6.31 2.55
CA TRP A 122 20.98 6.38 3.76
C TRP A 122 21.29 5.31 4.81
N ARG A 123 22.35 4.51 4.61
CA ARG A 123 22.79 3.45 5.54
C ARG A 123 23.93 3.85 6.48
N ASN A 124 24.26 5.15 6.57
CA ASN A 124 25.25 5.69 7.49
C ASN A 124 24.62 6.56 8.57
#